data_AF-A0A962ZN98-F1
#
_entry.id   AF-A0A962ZN98-F1
#
_cell.length_a   1.000
_cell.length_b   1.000
_cell.length_c   1.000
_cell.angle_alpha   90.00
_cell.angle_beta   90.00
_cell.angle_gamma   90.00
#
_symmetry.space_group_name_H-M   'P 1'
#
loop_
_entity.id
_entity.type
_entity.pdbx_description
1 polymer ?
#
loop_
_entity_poly.entity_id
_entity_poly.type
_entity_poly.pdbx_seq_one_letter_code
_entity_poly.pdbx_strand_id
1 'polypeptide(L)'
;MKHLLISRRAATLASLGLALLAGCATIEPVPAGPDPHQTAILSLMDECLAQQAQTASRLESQNVQLTAQQAQLDAISARIAEAAQRPPQAARPAAPPPVCVAPPHEPGKLVVGQLEKVWLPEIGIELSARVDTGAETSSLDARNIELFERNGSRWVRFEITDPKNGESLALERKLK
;
A
#
# COMPACT_ATOMS: atom_id res chain seq x y z
N MET A 1 -34.39 -10.37 -59.63
CA MET A 1 -35.64 -9.58 -59.53
C MET A 1 -35.37 -8.26 -60.25
N LYS A 2 -35.75 -8.19 -61.52
CA LYS A 2 -37.00 -7.58 -62.00
C LYS A 2 -36.96 -6.05 -61.93
N HIS A 3 -36.83 -5.49 -63.13
CA HIS A 3 -37.48 -4.28 -63.63
C HIS A 3 -37.07 -2.92 -63.02
N LEU A 4 -36.50 -1.97 -63.78
CA LEU A 4 -36.96 -1.32 -65.02
C LEU A 4 -37.80 -0.06 -64.72
N LEU A 5 -37.43 1.01 -65.44
CA LEU A 5 -38.15 2.21 -65.83
C LEU A 5 -38.00 3.52 -65.01
N ILE A 6 -37.74 4.57 -65.80
CA ILE A 6 -38.44 5.87 -65.98
C ILE A 6 -37.40 7.01 -65.84
N SER A 7 -36.76 7.58 -66.88
CA SER A 7 -37.21 8.16 -68.16
C SER A 7 -37.82 9.59 -68.06
N ARG A 8 -37.19 10.52 -68.82
CA ARG A 8 -37.66 11.82 -69.36
C ARG A 8 -37.56 13.02 -68.38
N ARG A 9 -37.06 14.20 -68.76
CA ARG A 9 -37.23 14.95 -70.03
C ARG A 9 -36.03 15.82 -70.38
N ALA A 10 -35.71 15.85 -71.67
CA ALA A 10 -34.98 16.92 -72.33
C ALA A 10 -35.87 18.18 -72.44
N ALA A 11 -35.27 19.37 -72.36
CA ALA A 11 -35.69 20.55 -73.10
C ALA A 11 -34.60 21.62 -73.09
N THR A 12 -34.25 22.04 -74.29
CA THR A 12 -33.21 22.97 -74.71
C THR A 12 -33.65 24.44 -74.69
N LEU A 13 -32.67 25.33 -74.49
CA LEU A 13 -32.48 26.64 -75.13
C LEU A 13 -33.58 27.72 -75.05
N ALA A 14 -33.27 28.84 -74.38
CA ALA A 14 -33.59 30.18 -74.88
C ALA A 14 -32.65 31.24 -74.27
N SER A 15 -31.94 31.92 -75.16
CA SER A 15 -31.01 33.02 -74.98
C SER A 15 -31.69 34.37 -74.76
N LEU A 16 -31.21 35.18 -73.81
CA LEU A 16 -31.28 36.65 -73.77
C LEU A 16 -30.40 37.08 -72.58
N GLY A 17 -29.36 37.90 -72.68
CA GLY A 17 -29.28 39.17 -73.38
C GLY A 17 -28.66 40.17 -72.38
N LEU A 18 -27.33 40.22 -72.40
CA LEU A 18 -26.41 41.28 -71.97
C LEU A 18 -27.00 42.48 -71.19
N ALA A 19 -26.61 42.63 -69.91
CA ALA A 19 -26.58 43.94 -69.24
C ALA A 19 -25.34 44.03 -68.34
N LEU A 20 -24.46 44.95 -68.71
CA LEU A 20 -23.18 45.27 -68.09
C LEU A 20 -23.34 45.69 -66.63
N LEU A 21 -22.72 44.94 -65.72
CA LEU A 21 -22.00 45.54 -64.60
C LEU A 21 -20.64 44.87 -64.54
N ALA A 22 -19.64 45.60 -65.03
CA ALA A 22 -18.24 45.34 -64.74
C ALA A 22 -18.01 45.58 -63.24
N GLY A 23 -18.38 44.59 -62.43
CA GLY A 23 -17.89 44.43 -61.08
C GLY A 23 -16.63 43.60 -61.15
N CYS A 24 -15.49 44.22 -61.45
CA CYS A 24 -14.21 43.65 -61.04
C CYS A 24 -14.16 43.78 -59.51
N ALA A 25 -14.83 42.87 -58.80
CA ALA A 25 -14.40 42.55 -57.46
C ALA A 25 -13.02 41.92 -57.65
N THR A 26 -11.98 42.71 -57.38
CA THR A 26 -10.66 42.18 -57.10
C THR A 26 -10.86 41.10 -56.04
N ILE A 27 -10.80 39.84 -56.47
CA ILE A 27 -10.45 38.76 -55.56
C ILE A 27 -9.07 39.16 -55.08
N GLU A 28 -9.02 39.77 -53.88
CA GLU A 28 -7.76 39.83 -53.15
C GLU A 28 -7.25 38.39 -53.14
N PRO A 29 -5.98 38.15 -53.51
CA PRO A 29 -5.41 36.84 -53.30
C PRO A 29 -5.57 36.57 -51.81
N VAL A 30 -6.35 35.53 -51.47
CA VAL A 30 -6.32 34.95 -50.13
C VAL A 30 -4.84 34.80 -49.80
N PRO A 31 -4.33 35.40 -48.71
CA PRO A 31 -2.93 35.27 -48.37
C PRO A 31 -2.64 33.77 -48.33
N ALA A 32 -1.76 33.33 -49.23
CA ALA A 32 -1.30 31.95 -49.32
C ALA A 32 -0.37 31.70 -48.13
N GLY A 33 -0.96 31.66 -46.95
CA GLY A 33 -0.34 31.40 -45.67
C GLY A 33 -1.36 30.66 -44.83
N PRO A 34 -1.00 29.51 -44.24
CA PRO A 34 -1.97 28.70 -43.52
C PRO A 34 -2.52 29.51 -42.33
N ASP A 35 -3.84 29.50 -42.17
CA ASP A 35 -4.54 30.21 -41.08
C ASP A 35 -3.92 29.81 -39.72
N PRO A 36 -3.54 30.76 -38.85
CA PRO A 36 -2.94 30.46 -37.54
C PRO A 36 -3.79 29.52 -36.68
N HIS A 37 -5.11 29.51 -36.85
CA HIS A 37 -5.98 28.56 -36.16
C HIS A 37 -5.90 27.14 -36.75
N GLN A 38 -5.79 27.02 -38.07
CA GLN A 38 -5.67 25.72 -38.74
C GLN A 38 -4.32 25.06 -38.43
N THR A 39 -3.24 25.85 -38.39
CA THR A 39 -1.91 25.35 -37.98
C THR A 39 -1.88 24.90 -36.52
N ALA A 40 -2.53 25.64 -35.61
CA ALA A 40 -2.64 25.25 -34.21
C ALA A 40 -3.43 23.95 -33.99
N ILE A 41 -4.51 23.73 -34.75
CA ILE A 41 -5.30 22.49 -34.68
C ILE A 41 -4.48 21.29 -35.18
N LEU A 42 -3.76 21.46 -36.28
CA LEU A 42 -2.91 20.41 -36.83
C LEU A 42 -1.76 20.05 -35.88
N SER A 43 -1.10 21.04 -35.26
CA SER A 43 -0.05 20.78 -34.26
C SER A 43 -0.60 20.09 -33.01
N LEU A 44 -1.80 20.45 -32.56
CA LEU A 44 -2.46 19.80 -31.42
C LEU A 44 -2.81 18.34 -31.73
N MET A 45 -3.23 18.05 -32.96
CA MET A 45 -3.48 16.66 -33.39
C MET A 45 -2.20 15.83 -33.43
N ASP A 46 -1.09 16.38 -33.92
CA ASP A 46 0.21 15.69 -33.91
C ASP A 46 0.71 15.42 -32.49
N GLU A 47 0.57 16.40 -31.59
CA GLU A 47 0.92 16.24 -30.17
C GLU A 47 0.04 15.20 -29.48
N CYS A 48 -1.26 15.18 -29.79
CA CYS A 48 -2.21 14.19 -29.27
C CYS A 48 -1.88 12.77 -29.75
N LEU A 49 -1.55 12.59 -31.04
CA LEU A 49 -1.15 11.31 -31.61
C LEU A 49 0.16 10.80 -30.97
N ALA A 50 1.14 11.69 -30.78
CA ALA A 50 2.39 11.35 -30.10
C ALA A 50 2.14 10.96 -28.63
N GLN A 51 1.29 11.71 -27.93
CA GLN A 51 0.90 11.40 -26.56
C GLN A 51 0.19 10.05 -26.47
N GLN A 52 -0.72 9.75 -27.39
CA GLN A 52 -1.43 8.47 -27.43
C GLN A 52 -0.47 7.29 -27.63
N ALA A 53 0.49 7.41 -28.56
CA ALA A 53 1.52 6.40 -28.78
C ALA A 53 2.37 6.16 -27.52
N GLN A 54 2.78 7.23 -26.82
CA GLN A 54 3.51 7.12 -25.57
C GLN A 54 2.68 6.43 -24.48
N THR A 55 1.38 6.76 -24.34
CA THR A 55 0.51 6.10 -23.36
C THR A 55 0.31 4.61 -23.64
N ALA A 56 0.19 4.22 -24.91
CA ALA A 56 0.10 2.81 -25.30
C ALA A 56 1.37 2.04 -24.90
N SER A 57 2.56 2.58 -25.23
CA SER A 57 3.83 1.95 -24.83
C SER A 57 4.00 1.86 -23.30
N ARG A 58 3.53 2.87 -22.56
CA ARG A 58 3.58 2.87 -21.09
C ARG A 58 2.68 1.77 -20.53
N LEU A 59 1.45 1.64 -21.03
CA LEU A 59 0.52 0.60 -20.60
C LEU A 59 1.06 -0.80 -20.89
N GLU A 60 1.64 -1.00 -22.08
CA GLU A 60 2.29 -2.27 -22.44
C GLU A 60 3.43 -2.60 -21.47
N SER A 61 4.30 -1.63 -21.18
CA SER A 61 5.40 -1.83 -20.22
C SER A 61 4.90 -2.18 -18.81
N GLN A 62 3.82 -1.54 -18.36
CA GLN A 62 3.20 -1.83 -17.06
C GLN A 62 2.58 -3.22 -17.03
N ASN A 63 1.92 -3.64 -18.11
CA ASN A 63 1.31 -4.97 -18.19
C ASN A 63 2.39 -6.07 -18.18
N VAL A 64 3.48 -5.88 -18.92
CA VAL A 64 4.65 -6.79 -18.88
C VAL A 64 5.23 -6.85 -17.46
N GLN A 65 5.36 -5.71 -16.78
CA GLN A 65 5.85 -5.66 -15.40
C GLN A 65 4.91 -6.40 -14.42
N LEU A 66 3.60 -6.17 -14.51
CA LEU A 66 2.61 -6.85 -13.66
C LEU A 66 2.62 -8.36 -13.89
N THR A 67 2.75 -8.79 -15.15
CA THR A 67 2.85 -10.20 -15.51
C THR A 67 4.11 -10.84 -14.90
N ALA A 68 5.25 -10.13 -14.93
CA ALA A 68 6.47 -10.60 -14.29
C ALA A 68 6.33 -10.68 -12.76
N GLN A 69 5.69 -9.69 -12.12
CA GLN A 69 5.42 -9.71 -10.68
C GLN A 69 4.48 -10.85 -10.29
N GLN A 70 3.44 -11.11 -11.09
CA GLN A 70 2.52 -12.21 -10.85
C GLN A 70 3.26 -13.56 -10.90
N ALA A 71 4.12 -13.76 -11.90
CA ALA A 71 4.94 -14.98 -11.99
C ALA A 71 5.88 -15.16 -10.78
N GLN A 72 6.42 -14.06 -10.22
CA GLN A 72 7.23 -14.11 -9.01
C GLN A 72 6.40 -14.54 -7.78
N LEU A 73 5.19 -14.00 -7.62
CA LEU A 73 4.30 -14.37 -6.51
C LEU A 73 3.86 -15.83 -6.61
N ASP A 74 3.54 -16.29 -7.83
CA ASP A 74 3.17 -17.69 -8.08
C ASP A 74 4.35 -18.63 -7.73
N ALA A 75 5.58 -18.26 -8.09
CA ALA A 75 6.77 -19.03 -7.72
C ALA A 75 7.01 -19.07 -6.20
N ILE A 76 6.80 -17.96 -5.48
CA ILE A 76 6.94 -17.92 -4.01
C ILE A 76 5.88 -18.79 -3.35
N SER A 77 4.62 -18.67 -3.79
CA SER A 77 3.53 -19.47 -3.23
C SER A 77 3.74 -20.97 -3.45
N ALA A 78 4.24 -21.37 -4.62
CA ALA A 78 4.60 -22.76 -4.91
C ALA A 78 5.70 -23.28 -3.97
N ARG A 79 6.75 -22.48 -3.71
CA ARG A 79 7.82 -22.84 -2.76
C ARG A 79 7.31 -23.03 -1.33
N ILE A 80 6.38 -22.18 -0.89
CA ILE A 80 5.75 -22.29 0.42
C ILE A 80 4.88 -23.55 0.48
N ALA A 81 4.09 -23.83 -0.56
CA ALA A 81 3.27 -25.03 -0.63
C ALA A 81 4.12 -26.32 -0.62
N GLU A 82 5.22 -26.35 -1.36
CA GLU A 82 6.17 -27.47 -1.34
C GLU A 82 6.80 -27.65 0.05
N ALA A 83 7.20 -26.56 0.70
CA ALA A 83 7.75 -26.60 2.05
C ALA A 83 6.74 -27.08 3.09
N ALA A 84 5.45 -26.74 2.93
CA ALA A 84 4.37 -27.17 3.82
C ALA A 84 4.02 -28.66 3.64
N GLN A 85 4.13 -29.19 2.43
CA GLN A 85 3.87 -30.61 2.12
C GLN A 85 5.06 -31.51 2.45
N ARG A 86 6.26 -30.95 2.58
CA ARG A 86 7.44 -31.70 3.00
C ARG A 86 7.12 -32.31 4.36
N PRO A 87 7.01 -33.65 4.47
CA PRO A 87 6.82 -34.28 5.77
C PRO A 87 7.96 -33.79 6.67
N PRO A 88 7.69 -33.50 7.95
CA PRO A 88 8.76 -33.16 8.88
C PRO A 88 9.82 -34.24 8.71
N GLN A 89 11.05 -33.84 8.34
CA GLN A 89 12.16 -34.77 8.30
C GLN A 89 12.09 -35.50 9.63
N ALA A 90 11.97 -36.83 9.59
CA ALA A 90 11.96 -37.66 10.79
C ALA A 90 13.08 -37.11 11.66
N ALA A 91 12.70 -36.54 12.81
CA ALA A 91 13.62 -35.80 13.64
C ALA A 91 14.85 -36.71 13.76
N ARG A 92 16.01 -36.25 13.26
CA ARG A 92 17.27 -36.92 13.60
C ARG A 92 17.16 -37.17 15.10
N PRO A 93 17.30 -38.42 15.58
CA PRO A 93 17.07 -38.73 16.97
C PRO A 93 17.78 -37.66 17.76
N ALA A 94 16.99 -36.78 18.39
CA ALA A 94 17.54 -35.62 19.03
C ALA A 94 18.53 -36.22 20.02
N ALA A 95 19.81 -35.86 19.90
CA ALA A 95 20.72 -36.10 21.00
C ALA A 95 19.95 -35.65 22.24
N PRO A 96 19.84 -36.50 23.28
CA PRO A 96 19.09 -36.13 24.48
C PRO A 96 19.53 -34.71 24.83
N PRO A 97 18.56 -33.78 25.04
CA PRO A 97 18.92 -32.39 25.33
C PRO A 97 20.02 -32.45 26.39
N PRO A 98 21.12 -31.69 26.22
CA PRO A 98 22.21 -31.73 27.17
C PRO A 98 21.57 -31.60 28.54
N VAL A 99 21.72 -32.65 29.36
CA VAL A 99 21.11 -32.65 30.69
C VAL A 99 21.77 -31.48 31.38
N CYS A 100 21.03 -30.38 31.52
CA CYS A 100 21.48 -29.22 32.23
C CYS A 100 21.71 -29.69 33.66
N VAL A 101 22.96 -29.96 34.00
CA VAL A 101 23.34 -30.31 35.36
C VAL A 101 22.98 -29.08 36.18
N ALA A 102 21.98 -29.21 37.05
CA ALA A 102 21.55 -28.09 37.88
C ALA A 102 22.80 -27.56 38.61
N PRO A 103 23.12 -26.26 38.48
CA PRO A 103 24.26 -25.70 39.19
C PRO A 103 24.06 -25.92 40.70
N PRO A 104 25.15 -26.07 41.47
CA PRO A 104 25.07 -26.10 42.93
C PRO A 104 24.27 -24.88 43.39
N HIS A 105 23.14 -25.12 44.05
CA HIS A 105 22.33 -24.06 44.63
C HIS A 105 22.70 -23.94 46.11
N GLU A 106 22.78 -22.71 46.59
CA GLU A 106 22.96 -22.47 48.02
C GLU A 106 21.76 -23.04 48.79
N PRO A 107 21.99 -23.92 49.78
CA PRO A 107 20.90 -24.49 50.55
C PRO A 107 20.10 -23.38 51.24
N GLY A 108 18.77 -23.46 51.15
CA GLY A 108 17.86 -22.45 51.68
C GLY A 108 17.52 -21.30 50.72
N LYS A 109 18.02 -21.30 49.49
CA LYS A 109 17.59 -20.36 48.44
C LYS A 109 16.64 -21.02 47.44
N LEU A 110 15.65 -20.27 46.98
CA LEU A 110 14.76 -20.68 45.90
C LEU A 110 15.49 -20.56 44.56
N VAL A 111 15.56 -21.65 43.80
CA VAL A 111 16.03 -21.64 42.42
C VAL A 111 14.86 -21.23 41.53
N VAL A 112 15.04 -20.15 40.77
CA VAL A 112 14.07 -19.65 39.79
C VAL A 112 14.66 -19.72 38.39
N GLY A 113 13.79 -19.88 37.40
CA GLY A 113 14.14 -19.77 35.99
C GLY A 113 14.38 -18.32 35.57
N GLN A 114 14.86 -18.16 34.34
CA GLN A 114 15.04 -16.83 33.74
C GLN A 114 13.69 -16.13 33.46
N LEU A 115 12.62 -16.90 33.22
CA LEU A 115 11.28 -16.39 32.95
C LEU A 115 10.32 -16.99 33.97
N GLU A 116 9.69 -16.12 34.74
CA GLU A 116 8.82 -16.51 35.85
C GLU A 116 7.49 -15.77 35.80
N LYS A 117 6.50 -16.29 36.52
CA LYS A 117 5.22 -15.63 36.73
C LYS A 117 5.27 -14.77 37.99
N VAL A 118 4.90 -13.50 37.86
CA VAL A 118 4.85 -12.55 38.98
C VAL A 118 3.42 -12.06 39.15
N TRP A 119 2.92 -12.16 40.38
CA TRP A 119 1.60 -11.67 40.76
C TRP A 119 1.66 -10.22 41.24
N LEU A 120 0.82 -9.36 40.67
CA LEU A 120 0.63 -7.97 41.10
C LEU A 120 -0.66 -7.85 41.90
N PRO A 121 -0.60 -7.88 43.24
CA PRO A 121 -1.79 -7.99 44.09
C PRO A 121 -2.71 -6.77 44.05
N GLU A 122 -2.18 -5.58 43.72
CA GLU A 122 -2.95 -4.34 43.73
C GLU A 122 -3.99 -4.25 42.61
N ILE A 123 -3.73 -4.94 41.51
CA ILE A 123 -4.59 -4.98 40.32
C ILE A 123 -5.04 -6.39 39.97
N GLY A 124 -4.60 -7.39 40.73
CA GLY A 124 -5.05 -8.77 40.58
C GLY A 124 -4.64 -9.43 39.26
N ILE A 125 -3.46 -9.12 38.72
CA ILE A 125 -2.97 -9.70 37.46
C ILE A 125 -1.68 -10.49 37.65
N GLU A 126 -1.46 -11.44 36.74
CA GLU A 126 -0.20 -12.19 36.62
C GLU A 126 0.54 -11.74 35.36
N LEU A 127 1.81 -11.38 35.51
CA LEU A 127 2.68 -11.00 34.40
C LEU A 127 3.81 -12.02 34.24
N SER A 128 4.23 -12.26 32.99
CA SER A 128 5.50 -12.93 32.73
C SER A 128 6.64 -11.93 32.94
N ALA A 129 7.58 -12.25 33.82
CA ALA A 129 8.71 -11.40 34.16
C ALA A 129 10.03 -12.12 33.90
N ARG A 130 11.02 -11.36 33.42
CA ARG A 130 12.39 -11.85 33.26
C ARG A 130 13.18 -11.59 34.55
N VAL A 131 13.78 -12.63 35.10
CA VAL A 131 14.76 -12.53 36.19
C VAL A 131 16.10 -12.16 35.57
N ASP A 132 16.50 -10.90 35.71
CA ASP A 132 17.69 -10.33 35.08
C ASP A 132 18.72 -9.94 36.16
N THR A 133 19.74 -10.78 36.35
CA THR A 133 20.80 -10.54 37.33
C THR A 133 21.75 -9.41 36.92
N GLY A 134 21.64 -8.89 35.69
CA GLY A 134 22.43 -7.75 35.21
C GLY A 134 21.80 -6.39 35.52
N ALA A 135 20.58 -6.36 36.07
CA ALA A 135 19.88 -5.12 36.39
C ALA A 135 19.85 -4.86 37.91
N GLU A 136 20.24 -3.66 38.33
CA GLU A 136 20.13 -3.23 39.73
C GLU A 136 18.67 -3.00 40.14
N THR A 137 17.83 -2.57 39.20
CA THR A 137 16.43 -2.21 39.43
C THR A 137 15.49 -2.99 38.53
N SER A 138 14.29 -3.28 39.03
CA SER A 138 13.19 -3.81 38.22
C SER A 138 12.65 -2.76 37.26
N SER A 139 12.13 -3.20 36.11
CA SER A 139 11.44 -2.37 35.12
C SER A 139 10.10 -3.01 34.76
N LEU A 140 9.12 -2.18 34.42
CA LEU A 140 7.76 -2.59 34.09
C LEU A 140 7.28 -1.80 32.88
N ASP A 141 6.63 -2.46 31.92
CA ASP A 141 5.98 -1.76 30.82
C ASP A 141 4.76 -1.01 31.35
N ALA A 142 4.72 0.30 31.13
CA ALA A 142 3.68 1.18 31.62
C ALA A 142 3.32 2.21 30.53
N ARG A 143 2.03 2.50 30.41
CA ARG A 143 1.46 3.45 29.44
C ARG A 143 0.76 4.59 30.17
N ASN A 144 0.43 5.66 29.45
CA ASN A 144 -0.35 6.79 29.97
C ASN A 144 0.20 7.35 31.30
N ILE A 145 1.53 7.59 31.33
CA ILE A 145 2.26 8.02 32.52
C ILE A 145 2.01 9.51 32.75
N GLU A 146 1.43 9.84 33.90
CA GLU A 146 1.10 11.20 34.29
C GLU A 146 1.60 11.51 35.70
N LEU A 147 2.30 12.65 35.84
CA LEU A 147 2.77 13.16 37.12
C LEU A 147 1.74 14.15 37.69
N PHE A 148 1.41 14.02 38.96
CA PHE A 148 0.47 14.93 39.63
C PHE A 148 0.82 15.15 41.10
N GLU A 149 0.21 16.15 41.72
CA GLU A 149 0.35 16.44 43.15
C GLU A 149 -0.93 16.09 43.90
N ARG A 150 -0.80 15.42 45.05
CA ARG A 150 -1.91 15.14 45.98
C ARG A 150 -1.41 15.33 47.42
N ASN A 151 -2.02 16.27 48.14
CA ASN A 151 -1.69 16.60 49.53
C ASN A 151 -0.21 17.00 49.73
N GLY A 152 0.33 17.89 48.88
CA GLY A 152 1.73 18.33 48.98
C GLY A 152 2.78 17.27 48.62
N SER A 153 2.36 16.12 48.10
CA SER A 153 3.23 15.02 47.67
C SER A 153 3.13 14.81 46.16
N ARG A 154 4.24 14.48 45.51
CA ARG A 154 4.26 14.09 44.10
C ARG A 154 3.82 12.63 43.93
N TRP A 155 3.01 12.37 42.93
CA TRP A 155 2.49 11.06 42.56
C TRP A 155 2.67 10.85 41.05
N VAL A 156 2.65 9.58 40.66
CA VAL A 156 2.59 9.15 39.27
C VAL A 156 1.37 8.24 39.09
N ARG A 157 0.60 8.48 38.04
CA ARG A 157 -0.45 7.58 37.55
C ARG A 157 0.04 6.95 36.26
N PHE A 158 -0.21 5.66 36.07
CA PHE A 158 0.15 4.93 34.86
C PHE A 158 -0.77 3.73 34.67
N GLU A 159 -0.78 3.17 33.47
CA GLU A 159 -1.61 2.02 33.09
C GLU A 159 -0.75 0.81 32.71
N ILE A 160 -1.22 -0.38 33.09
CA ILE A 160 -0.64 -1.67 32.73
C ILE A 160 -1.71 -2.47 31.97
N THR A 161 -1.32 -3.12 30.88
CA THR A 161 -2.20 -4.02 30.13
C THR A 161 -2.21 -5.42 30.74
N ASP A 162 -3.38 -5.97 31.05
CA ASP A 162 -3.54 -7.36 31.45
C ASP A 162 -3.35 -8.28 30.22
N PRO A 163 -2.35 -9.20 30.23
CA PRO A 163 -2.10 -10.10 29.11
C PRO A 163 -3.22 -11.10 28.84
N LYS A 164 -4.17 -11.32 29.77
CA LYS A 164 -5.26 -12.28 29.62
C LYS A 164 -6.42 -11.74 28.79
N ASN A 165 -6.80 -10.48 28.99
CA ASN A 165 -8.00 -9.89 28.37
C ASN A 165 -7.69 -8.59 27.58
N GLY A 166 -6.47 -8.05 27.67
CA GLY A 166 -6.08 -6.80 27.02
C GLY A 166 -6.60 -5.53 27.70
N GLU A 167 -7.19 -5.64 28.89
CA GLU A 167 -7.69 -4.50 29.65
C GLU A 167 -6.55 -3.64 30.18
N SER A 168 -6.73 -2.32 30.17
CA SER A 168 -5.75 -1.38 30.73
C SER A 168 -6.15 -0.99 32.16
N LEU A 169 -5.29 -1.31 33.12
CA LEU A 169 -5.51 -1.14 34.55
C LEU A 169 -4.66 0.02 35.06
N ALA A 170 -5.31 1.04 35.62
CA ALA A 170 -4.64 2.23 36.14
C ALA A 170 -4.13 2.03 37.58
N LEU A 171 -2.90 2.47 37.86
CA LEU A 171 -2.30 2.50 39.19
C LEU A 171 -1.76 3.88 39.50
N GLU A 172 -1.77 4.23 40.78
CA GLU A 172 -1.18 5.46 41.29
C GLU A 172 -0.13 5.15 42.35
N ARG A 173 1.04 5.77 42.25
CA ARG A 173 2.15 5.61 43.19
C ARG A 173 2.69 6.96 43.65
N LYS A 174 2.87 7.10 44.96
CA LYS A 174 3.59 8.24 45.51
C LYS A 174 5.07 8.14 45.13
N LEU A 175 5.61 9.22 44.58
CA LEU A 175 7.04 9.33 44.31
C LEU A 175 7.79 9.57 45.63
N LYS A 176 8.89 8.85 45.82
CA LYS A 176 9.81 9.04 46.95
C LYS A 176 10.69 10.26 46.72
#